data_AF-A0A7W9W5A4-F1
#
_entry.id   AF-A0A7W9W5A4-F1
#
_cell.length_a   1.000
_cell.length_b   1.000
_cell.length_c   1.000
_cell.angle_alpha   90.00
_cell.angle_beta   90.00
_cell.angle_gamma   90.00
#
_symmetry.space_group_name_H-M   'P 1'
#
loop_
_entity.id
_entity.type
_entity.pdbx_description
1 polymer ?
#
loop_
_entity_poly.entity_id
_entity_poly.type
_entity_poly.pdbx_seq_one_letter_code
_entity_poly.pdbx_strand_id
1 'polypeptide(L)'
;MTERYTLEGGPAVEALLQQIIADVRAALEPLLPKDRWTSLLLIGGYGRGEGGVETLPDGTERPHNNLDFLLVTRQLSGGDSSTLKTQLDAALATLATKHSLGLDLGMIDEAKLRRSPALVMWYDARFGHKTILGDPQLMPSLTQFSLESVPFWDIRSLLVNRGTLFVINDMLLERGLESETERRTVVKHAVKGIIGYGDALLFAHGQYDWSYAEKRRRMQQSPVVPERFKALYEEAIAFRFRPDYSRFAHRDLKLWQLDLRCQLSDVHLSVERQRLGKPGLCWDGYIETALSANLRPERQSLLRQGARLVRGSAIPAPASLSLAAALGVRLGGPREVLSAAFPAVAYTLPELRERGLARELLGSADLSPAALRRAYLRTWRTHGDINFATVVQKLGLTLEETP
;
A
#
# COMPACT_ATOMS: atom_id res chain seq x y z
N MET A 1 -7.62 -32.20 -0.73
CA MET A 1 -8.57 -31.15 -0.33
C MET A 1 -8.59 -30.13 -1.45
N THR A 2 -9.76 -29.76 -1.96
CA THR A 2 -9.89 -28.65 -2.92
C THR A 2 -9.32 -27.40 -2.27
N GLU A 3 -8.38 -26.74 -2.95
CA GLU A 3 -7.80 -25.50 -2.42
C GLU A 3 -8.88 -24.43 -2.30
N ARG A 4 -8.97 -23.83 -1.11
CA ARG A 4 -9.90 -22.73 -0.81
C ARG A 4 -9.31 -21.38 -1.20
N TYR A 5 -10.18 -20.42 -1.50
CA TYR A 5 -9.84 -19.02 -1.80
C TYR A 5 -10.17 -18.08 -0.64
N THR A 6 -10.98 -18.51 0.32
CA THR A 6 -11.42 -17.71 1.46
C THR A 6 -11.20 -18.45 2.79
N LEU A 7 -10.92 -17.67 3.83
CA LEU A 7 -10.72 -18.21 5.17
C LEU A 7 -12.06 -18.59 5.81
N GLU A 8 -13.06 -17.70 5.66
CA GLU A 8 -14.33 -17.79 6.38
C GLU A 8 -15.53 -18.09 5.48
N GLY A 9 -15.38 -18.18 4.14
CA GLY A 9 -16.52 -18.37 3.23
C GLY A 9 -17.14 -19.76 3.27
N GLY A 10 -18.41 -19.85 2.90
CA GLY A 10 -19.14 -21.10 2.73
C GLY A 10 -18.86 -21.79 1.39
N PRO A 11 -19.39 -23.02 1.19
CA PRO A 11 -19.17 -23.77 -0.05
C PRO A 11 -19.64 -23.05 -1.32
N ALA A 12 -20.71 -22.23 -1.24
CA ALA A 12 -21.28 -21.54 -2.38
C ALA A 12 -20.34 -20.47 -2.95
N VAL A 13 -19.74 -19.63 -2.09
CA VAL A 13 -18.79 -18.59 -2.54
C VAL A 13 -17.48 -19.21 -3.04
N GLU A 14 -17.05 -20.34 -2.46
CA GLU A 14 -15.89 -21.09 -2.97
C GLU A 14 -16.15 -21.67 -4.37
N ALA A 15 -17.34 -22.22 -4.61
CA ALA A 15 -17.74 -22.70 -5.93
C ALA A 15 -17.82 -21.55 -6.97
N LEU A 16 -18.37 -20.40 -6.57
CA LEU A 16 -18.38 -19.19 -7.41
C LEU A 16 -16.95 -18.73 -7.76
N LEU A 17 -16.04 -18.68 -6.78
CA LEU A 17 -14.64 -18.30 -7.02
C LEU A 17 -13.93 -19.30 -7.95
N GLN A 18 -14.17 -20.60 -7.79
CA GLN A 18 -13.67 -21.61 -8.72
C GLN A 18 -14.17 -21.37 -10.15
N GLN A 19 -15.45 -21.04 -10.32
CA GLN A 19 -16.01 -20.70 -11.63
C GLN A 19 -15.38 -19.43 -12.23
N ILE A 20 -15.20 -18.38 -11.42
CA ILE A 20 -14.55 -17.14 -11.86
C ILE A 20 -13.11 -17.42 -12.33
N ILE A 21 -12.35 -18.23 -11.59
CA ILE A 21 -11.00 -18.62 -11.97
C ILE A 21 -10.98 -19.45 -13.26
N ALA A 22 -11.94 -20.37 -13.43
CA ALA A 22 -12.07 -21.13 -14.68
C ALA A 22 -12.39 -20.22 -15.88
N ASP A 23 -13.28 -19.24 -15.70
CA ASP A 23 -13.60 -18.24 -16.73
C ASP A 23 -12.38 -17.38 -17.09
N VAL A 24 -11.61 -16.94 -16.09
CA VAL A 24 -10.36 -16.19 -16.33
C VAL A 24 -9.36 -17.02 -17.12
N ARG A 25 -9.18 -18.30 -16.78
CA ARG A 25 -8.30 -19.21 -17.53
C ARG A 25 -8.74 -19.29 -18.99
N ALA A 26 -10.01 -19.60 -19.22
CA ALA A 26 -10.56 -19.76 -20.56
C ALA A 26 -10.47 -18.48 -21.41
N ALA A 27 -10.60 -17.30 -20.78
CA ALA A 27 -10.52 -16.01 -21.46
C ALA A 27 -9.06 -15.59 -21.77
N LEU A 28 -8.12 -15.83 -20.85
CA LEU A 28 -6.76 -15.34 -21.00
C LEU A 28 -5.84 -16.29 -21.74
N GLU A 29 -5.95 -17.61 -21.51
CA GLU A 29 -5.05 -18.61 -22.09
C GLU A 29 -4.89 -18.52 -23.62
N PRO A 30 -5.96 -18.33 -24.42
CA PRO A 30 -5.84 -18.18 -25.87
C PRO A 30 -5.09 -16.92 -26.32
N LEU A 31 -5.03 -15.89 -25.47
CA LEU A 31 -4.35 -14.63 -25.75
C LEU A 31 -2.86 -14.68 -25.40
N LEU A 32 -2.43 -15.71 -24.66
CA LEU A 32 -1.06 -15.82 -24.18
C LEU A 32 -0.14 -16.44 -25.26
N PRO A 33 0.92 -15.74 -25.70
CA PRO A 33 1.86 -16.27 -26.70
C PRO A 33 2.67 -17.45 -26.16
N LYS A 34 2.55 -18.64 -26.78
CA LYS A 34 2.99 -19.95 -26.23
C LYS A 34 4.42 -20.06 -25.66
N ASP A 35 5.34 -19.14 -25.98
CA ASP A 35 6.72 -19.17 -25.45
C ASP A 35 7.17 -17.85 -24.80
N ARG A 36 6.29 -16.87 -24.63
CA ARG A 36 6.64 -15.53 -24.09
C ARG A 36 6.01 -15.25 -22.73
N TRP A 37 5.58 -16.29 -22.01
CA TRP A 37 5.14 -16.21 -20.62
C TRP A 37 5.55 -17.45 -19.82
N THR A 38 5.43 -17.36 -18.50
CA THR A 38 5.85 -18.41 -17.56
C THR A 38 4.69 -18.90 -16.71
N SER A 39 4.04 -17.97 -16.01
CA SER A 39 2.95 -18.28 -15.08
C SER A 39 1.95 -17.13 -14.99
N LEU A 40 0.67 -17.48 -14.86
CA LEU A 40 -0.38 -16.59 -14.38
C LEU A 40 -0.68 -16.96 -12.93
N LEU A 41 -0.49 -16.02 -12.02
CA LEU A 41 -0.62 -16.21 -10.59
C LEU A 41 -1.82 -15.43 -10.07
N LEU A 42 -2.55 -15.99 -9.10
CA LEU A 42 -3.46 -15.26 -8.23
C LEU A 42 -2.70 -14.93 -6.95
N ILE A 43 -2.61 -13.64 -6.62
CA ILE A 43 -1.95 -13.12 -5.42
C ILE A 43 -2.95 -12.43 -4.50
N GLY A 44 -2.49 -11.73 -3.47
CA GLY A 44 -3.36 -10.98 -2.57
C GLY A 44 -4.13 -11.89 -1.61
N GLY A 45 -5.35 -11.48 -1.21
CA GLY A 45 -6.15 -12.24 -0.23
C GLY A 45 -6.58 -13.61 -0.75
N TYR A 46 -7.11 -13.67 -1.97
CA TYR A 46 -7.59 -14.94 -2.55
C TYR A 46 -6.44 -15.87 -2.95
N GLY A 47 -5.28 -15.35 -3.34
CA GLY A 47 -4.07 -16.15 -3.53
C GLY A 47 -3.65 -16.87 -2.26
N ARG A 48 -3.78 -16.23 -1.09
CA ARG A 48 -3.48 -16.82 0.21
C ARG A 48 -4.51 -17.83 0.70
N GLY A 49 -5.67 -17.92 0.04
CA GLY A 49 -6.82 -18.63 0.59
C GLY A 49 -7.51 -17.87 1.73
N GLU A 50 -7.28 -16.56 1.83
CA GLU A 50 -7.76 -15.69 2.91
C GLU A 50 -8.56 -14.50 2.35
N GLY A 51 -9.20 -14.70 1.20
CA GLY A 51 -10.11 -13.73 0.60
C GLY A 51 -11.27 -13.38 1.53
N GLY A 52 -11.68 -12.11 1.49
CA GLY A 52 -12.82 -11.60 2.26
C GLY A 52 -14.15 -11.90 1.58
N VAL A 53 -15.18 -12.13 2.37
CA VAL A 53 -16.53 -12.52 1.92
C VAL A 53 -17.56 -11.56 2.50
N GLU A 54 -18.31 -10.90 1.63
CA GLU A 54 -19.45 -10.06 2.03
C GLU A 54 -20.72 -10.92 2.02
N THR A 55 -21.50 -10.84 3.10
CA THR A 55 -22.82 -11.47 3.18
C THR A 55 -23.88 -10.42 2.87
N LEU A 56 -24.71 -10.70 1.88
CA LEU A 56 -25.84 -9.86 1.47
C LEU A 56 -27.03 -10.04 2.41
N PRO A 57 -28.02 -9.12 2.40
CA PRO A 57 -29.19 -9.21 3.28
C PRO A 57 -30.04 -10.48 3.13
N ASP A 58 -29.98 -11.13 1.97
CA ASP A 58 -30.64 -12.40 1.67
C ASP A 58 -29.85 -13.63 2.18
N GLY A 59 -28.70 -13.41 2.81
CA GLY A 59 -27.79 -14.47 3.29
C GLY A 59 -26.80 -14.95 2.23
N THR A 60 -26.88 -14.48 0.98
CA THR A 60 -25.97 -14.87 -0.09
C THR A 60 -24.57 -14.32 0.15
N GLU A 61 -23.55 -15.16 0.01
CA GLU A 61 -22.15 -14.77 0.12
C GLU A 61 -21.54 -14.43 -1.23
N ARG A 62 -20.75 -13.35 -1.28
CA ARG A 62 -19.98 -12.98 -2.47
C ARG A 62 -18.55 -12.56 -2.12
N PRO A 63 -17.61 -12.64 -3.07
CA PRO A 63 -16.26 -12.12 -2.88
C PRO A 63 -16.31 -10.61 -2.59
N HIS A 64 -15.62 -10.16 -1.53
CA HIS A 64 -15.63 -8.74 -1.14
C HIS A 64 -14.55 -7.90 -1.86
N ASN A 65 -13.36 -8.47 -1.96
CA ASN A 65 -12.19 -7.79 -2.52
C ASN A 65 -12.02 -8.15 -4.00
N ASN A 66 -11.23 -7.34 -4.72
CA ASN A 66 -10.78 -7.65 -6.07
C ASN A 66 -9.91 -8.92 -6.10
N LEU A 67 -9.87 -9.59 -7.25
CA LEU A 67 -8.89 -10.65 -7.52
C LEU A 67 -7.68 -10.02 -8.21
N ASP A 68 -6.53 -10.13 -7.56
CA ASP A 68 -5.26 -9.61 -8.05
C ASP A 68 -4.48 -10.71 -8.78
N PHE A 69 -4.35 -10.57 -10.09
CA PHE A 69 -3.54 -11.47 -10.93
C PHE A 69 -2.17 -10.87 -11.22
N LEU A 70 -1.18 -11.74 -11.36
CA LEU A 70 0.16 -11.38 -11.83
C LEU A 70 0.56 -12.31 -12.97
N LEU A 71 0.73 -11.75 -14.16
CA LEU A 71 1.31 -12.45 -15.30
C LEU A 71 2.82 -12.26 -15.32
N VAL A 72 3.56 -13.37 -15.29
CA VAL A 72 5.02 -13.37 -15.46
C VAL A 72 5.35 -13.69 -16.90
N THR A 73 5.97 -12.74 -17.59
CA THR A 73 6.29 -12.81 -19.02
C THR A 73 7.77 -13.10 -19.26
N ARG A 74 8.13 -13.47 -20.49
CA ARG A 74 9.51 -13.65 -20.93
C ARG A 74 9.76 -12.86 -22.20
N GLN A 75 10.82 -12.06 -22.19
CA GLN A 75 11.39 -11.47 -23.41
C GLN A 75 10.35 -10.70 -24.25
N LEU A 76 9.37 -10.06 -23.62
CA LEU A 76 8.45 -9.15 -24.32
C LEU A 76 9.14 -7.81 -24.58
N SER A 77 9.08 -7.34 -25.83
CA SER A 77 9.49 -5.97 -26.12
C SER A 77 8.50 -4.99 -25.49
N GLY A 78 8.90 -3.73 -25.29
CA GLY A 78 8.02 -2.73 -24.64
C GLY A 78 6.69 -2.52 -25.38
N GLY A 79 6.71 -2.52 -26.71
CA GLY A 79 5.51 -2.42 -27.54
C GLY A 79 4.61 -3.65 -27.40
N ASP A 80 5.17 -4.85 -27.58
CA ASP A 80 4.42 -6.11 -27.44
C ASP A 80 3.78 -6.26 -26.06
N SER A 81 4.53 -5.88 -25.02
CA SER A 81 4.08 -5.88 -23.63
C SER A 81 2.86 -4.97 -23.43
N SER A 82 2.88 -3.77 -23.99
CA SER A 82 1.75 -2.83 -23.89
C SER A 82 0.50 -3.37 -24.58
N THR A 83 0.66 -3.84 -25.82
CA THR A 83 -0.45 -4.40 -26.61
C THR A 83 -1.07 -5.62 -25.94
N LEU A 84 -0.25 -6.56 -25.47
CA LEU A 84 -0.73 -7.73 -24.74
C LEU A 84 -1.49 -7.31 -23.47
N LYS A 85 -0.94 -6.36 -22.70
CA LYS A 85 -1.60 -5.87 -21.48
C LYS A 85 -2.98 -5.30 -21.78
N THR A 86 -3.11 -4.48 -22.82
CA THR A 86 -4.41 -3.92 -23.24
C THR A 86 -5.42 -5.01 -23.64
N GLN A 87 -4.99 -6.04 -24.36
CA GLN A 87 -5.86 -7.15 -24.75
C GLN A 87 -6.34 -7.96 -23.53
N LEU A 88 -5.43 -8.26 -22.60
CA LEU A 88 -5.77 -8.99 -21.38
C LEU A 88 -6.68 -8.15 -20.46
N ASP A 89 -6.44 -6.86 -20.33
CA ASP A 89 -7.29 -5.95 -19.55
C ASP A 89 -8.71 -5.85 -20.13
N ALA A 90 -8.85 -5.82 -21.46
CA ALA A 90 -10.15 -5.82 -22.11
C ALA A 90 -10.92 -7.12 -21.83
N ALA A 91 -10.25 -8.27 -21.92
CA ALA A 91 -10.85 -9.57 -21.60
C ALA A 91 -11.29 -9.64 -20.12
N LEU A 92 -10.45 -9.16 -19.20
CA LEU A 92 -10.79 -9.09 -17.79
C LEU A 92 -11.92 -8.10 -17.50
N ALA A 93 -12.02 -6.98 -18.20
CA ALA A 93 -13.12 -6.02 -18.03
C ALA A 93 -14.49 -6.63 -18.37
N THR A 94 -14.56 -7.47 -19.40
CA THR A 94 -15.76 -8.23 -19.73
C THR A 94 -16.15 -9.19 -18.59
N LEU A 95 -15.18 -9.94 -18.06
CA LEU A 95 -15.41 -10.86 -16.94
C LEU A 95 -15.75 -10.12 -15.64
N ALA A 96 -15.11 -8.99 -15.37
CA ALA A 96 -15.38 -8.15 -14.21
C ALA A 96 -16.83 -7.66 -14.20
N THR A 97 -17.35 -7.31 -15.38
CA THR A 97 -18.77 -6.94 -15.56
C THR A 97 -19.69 -8.13 -15.36
N LYS A 98 -19.40 -9.28 -15.99
CA LYS A 98 -20.15 -10.54 -15.85
C LYS A 98 -20.32 -10.96 -14.39
N HIS A 99 -19.24 -10.86 -13.61
CA HIS A 99 -19.20 -11.32 -12.21
C HIS A 99 -19.42 -10.20 -11.20
N SER A 100 -19.61 -8.94 -11.65
CA SER A 100 -19.70 -7.76 -10.78
C SER A 100 -18.58 -7.67 -9.75
N LEU A 101 -17.34 -7.98 -10.18
CA LEU A 101 -16.17 -8.15 -9.31
C LEU A 101 -14.94 -7.54 -9.97
N GLY A 102 -14.13 -6.81 -9.21
CA GLY A 102 -12.87 -6.26 -9.73
C GLY A 102 -11.86 -7.37 -10.02
N LEU A 103 -11.32 -7.39 -11.24
CA LEU A 103 -10.27 -8.30 -11.67
C LEU A 103 -9.07 -7.46 -12.14
N ASP A 104 -8.03 -7.40 -11.33
CA ASP A 104 -6.84 -6.57 -11.58
C ASP A 104 -5.70 -7.45 -12.11
N LEU A 105 -4.98 -6.98 -13.14
CA LEU A 105 -3.84 -7.70 -13.70
C LEU A 105 -2.57 -6.85 -13.64
N GLY A 106 -1.58 -7.33 -12.88
CA GLY A 106 -0.20 -6.91 -12.97
C GLY A 106 0.56 -7.74 -14.01
N MET A 107 1.61 -7.15 -14.60
CA MET A 107 2.50 -7.88 -15.50
C MET A 107 3.95 -7.54 -15.21
N ILE A 108 4.81 -8.56 -15.18
CA ILE A 108 6.25 -8.40 -14.93
C ILE A 108 7.06 -9.39 -15.77
N ASP A 109 8.18 -8.94 -16.32
CA ASP A 109 9.15 -9.82 -16.97
C ASP A 109 9.91 -10.67 -15.92
N GLU A 110 10.11 -11.94 -16.21
CA GLU A 110 10.75 -12.90 -15.30
C GLU A 110 12.16 -12.46 -14.88
N ALA A 111 12.97 -11.94 -15.82
CA ALA A 111 14.32 -11.48 -15.50
C ALA A 111 14.30 -10.22 -14.64
N LYS A 112 13.28 -9.36 -14.77
CA LYS A 112 13.04 -8.24 -13.85
C LYS A 112 12.60 -8.74 -12.48
N LEU A 113 11.67 -9.70 -12.40
CA LEU A 113 11.22 -10.29 -11.14
C LEU A 113 12.40 -10.90 -10.37
N ARG A 114 13.23 -11.72 -11.02
CA ARG A 114 14.40 -12.37 -10.41
C ARG A 114 15.43 -11.38 -9.84
N ARG A 115 15.55 -10.19 -10.44
CA ARG A 115 16.48 -9.12 -10.00
C ARG A 115 15.82 -8.08 -9.08
N SER A 116 14.54 -8.22 -8.79
CA SER A 116 13.83 -7.27 -7.94
C SER A 116 14.33 -7.38 -6.50
N PRO A 117 14.42 -6.26 -5.76
CA PRO A 117 14.65 -6.33 -4.32
C PRO A 117 13.54 -7.16 -3.66
N ALA A 118 13.84 -7.83 -2.55
CA ALA A 118 12.84 -8.55 -1.77
C ALA A 118 11.90 -7.52 -1.11
N LEU A 119 10.80 -7.19 -1.76
CA LEU A 119 9.77 -6.32 -1.19
C LEU A 119 8.77 -7.18 -0.42
N VAL A 120 8.03 -6.58 0.52
CA VAL A 120 6.94 -7.24 1.24
C VAL A 120 5.99 -7.93 0.26
N MET A 121 5.64 -7.26 -0.85
CA MET A 121 4.75 -7.84 -1.86
C MET A 121 5.29 -9.13 -2.50
N TRP A 122 6.61 -9.26 -2.63
CA TRP A 122 7.25 -10.43 -3.24
C TRP A 122 7.44 -11.57 -2.25
N TYR A 123 7.76 -11.25 -1.00
CA TYR A 123 7.69 -12.20 0.11
C TYR A 123 6.27 -12.78 0.21
N ASP A 124 5.28 -11.91 0.26
CA ASP A 124 3.87 -12.27 0.30
C ASP A 124 3.44 -13.13 -0.88
N ALA A 125 3.79 -12.74 -2.10
CA ALA A 125 3.46 -13.50 -3.29
C ALA A 125 4.16 -14.86 -3.30
N ARG A 126 5.40 -14.97 -2.81
CA ARG A 126 6.13 -16.25 -2.80
C ARG A 126 5.39 -17.30 -1.98
N PHE A 127 4.90 -16.94 -0.80
CA PHE A 127 4.27 -17.88 0.12
C PHE A 127 2.74 -17.94 -0.01
N GLY A 128 2.12 -16.89 -0.53
CA GLY A 128 0.67 -16.69 -0.56
C GLY A 128 0.06 -16.57 -1.94
N HIS A 129 0.61 -17.25 -2.95
CA HIS A 129 0.04 -17.28 -4.30
C HIS A 129 -0.67 -18.59 -4.60
N LYS A 130 -1.49 -18.56 -5.65
CA LYS A 130 -1.96 -19.75 -6.38
C LYS A 130 -1.54 -19.65 -7.83
N THR A 131 -1.04 -20.75 -8.39
CA THR A 131 -0.73 -20.81 -9.82
C THR A 131 -1.99 -21.17 -10.58
N ILE A 132 -2.43 -20.27 -11.45
CA ILE A 132 -3.66 -20.41 -12.25
C ILE A 132 -3.34 -21.07 -13.59
N LEU A 133 -2.26 -20.64 -14.23
CA LEU A 133 -1.70 -21.24 -15.45
C LEU A 133 -0.17 -21.24 -15.38
N GLY A 134 0.47 -22.17 -16.08
CA GLY A 134 1.93 -22.20 -16.25
C GLY A 134 2.69 -22.90 -15.13
N ASP A 135 3.92 -22.47 -14.86
CA ASP A 135 4.85 -23.15 -13.94
C ASP A 135 4.49 -22.89 -12.46
N PRO A 136 4.10 -23.92 -11.67
CA PRO A 136 3.82 -23.77 -10.26
C PRO A 136 5.07 -23.60 -9.38
N GLN A 137 6.26 -23.91 -9.89
CA GLN A 137 7.51 -23.83 -9.15
C GLN A 137 8.19 -22.46 -9.26
N LEU A 138 7.72 -21.58 -10.15
CA LEU A 138 8.31 -20.26 -10.37
C LEU A 138 8.47 -19.49 -9.06
N MET A 139 7.38 -19.20 -8.36
CA MET A 139 7.43 -18.39 -7.14
C MET A 139 8.17 -19.10 -5.98
N PRO A 140 7.93 -20.41 -5.69
CA PRO A 140 8.72 -21.13 -4.70
C PRO A 140 10.24 -21.09 -4.93
N SER A 141 10.66 -21.10 -6.21
CA SER A 141 12.08 -21.06 -6.59
C SER A 141 12.79 -19.73 -6.27
N LEU A 142 12.04 -18.64 -6.06
CA LEU A 142 12.58 -17.30 -5.80
C LEU A 142 12.96 -17.14 -4.32
N THR A 143 13.94 -17.94 -3.88
CA THR A 143 14.37 -18.04 -2.47
C THR A 143 14.90 -16.73 -1.88
N GLN A 144 15.33 -15.79 -2.72
CA GLN A 144 15.73 -14.44 -2.30
C GLN A 144 14.59 -13.62 -1.70
N PHE A 145 13.32 -13.96 -2.00
CA PHE A 145 12.17 -13.32 -1.36
C PHE A 145 11.91 -13.96 0.01
N SER A 146 12.76 -13.60 0.95
CA SER A 146 12.68 -13.97 2.37
C SER A 146 12.35 -12.74 3.20
N LEU A 147 11.81 -12.94 4.40
CA LEU A 147 11.41 -11.83 5.27
C LEU A 147 12.62 -11.01 5.71
N GLU A 148 13.73 -11.68 6.00
CA GLU A 148 15.00 -11.10 6.44
C GLU A 148 15.64 -10.22 5.36
N SER A 149 15.30 -10.48 4.10
CA SER A 149 15.79 -9.69 2.95
C SER A 149 14.93 -8.47 2.67
N VAL A 150 13.77 -8.32 3.33
CA VAL A 150 12.90 -7.16 3.13
C VAL A 150 13.55 -5.91 3.72
N PRO A 151 13.82 -4.88 2.91
CA PRO A 151 14.47 -3.70 3.43
C PRO A 151 13.47 -2.83 4.19
N PHE A 152 13.89 -2.27 5.33
CA PHE A 152 13.04 -1.39 6.15
C PHE A 152 12.49 -0.15 5.40
N TRP A 153 13.14 0.28 4.31
CA TRP A 153 12.59 1.38 3.51
C TRP A 153 11.27 0.99 2.83
N ASP A 154 11.05 -0.29 2.52
CA ASP A 154 9.81 -0.79 1.94
C ASP A 154 8.67 -0.75 2.97
N ILE A 155 8.99 -1.03 4.23
CA ILE A 155 8.06 -0.92 5.37
C ILE A 155 7.67 0.53 5.65
N ARG A 156 8.63 1.45 5.60
CA ARG A 156 8.31 2.89 5.63
C ARG A 156 7.43 3.28 4.44
N SER A 157 7.75 2.80 3.24
CA SER A 157 6.91 3.07 2.05
C SER A 157 5.50 2.52 2.23
N LEU A 158 5.32 1.36 2.87
CA LEU A 158 4.01 0.84 3.28
C LEU A 158 3.31 1.80 4.26
N LEU A 159 3.97 2.27 5.31
CA LEU A 159 3.40 3.23 6.27
C LEU A 159 2.93 4.52 5.59
N VAL A 160 3.74 5.08 4.70
CA VAL A 160 3.39 6.30 3.95
C VAL A 160 2.23 6.04 2.99
N ASN A 161 2.30 4.97 2.17
CA ASN A 161 1.22 4.59 1.25
C ASN A 161 -0.13 4.43 1.97
N ARG A 162 -0.11 3.78 3.15
CA ARG A 162 -1.30 3.49 3.96
C ARG A 162 -1.75 4.73 4.72
N GLY A 163 -0.80 5.54 5.18
CA GLY A 163 -1.00 6.82 5.82
C GLY A 163 -1.67 7.86 4.90
N THR A 164 -1.29 7.87 3.62
CA THR A 164 -1.88 8.75 2.60
C THR A 164 -3.38 8.54 2.44
N LEU A 165 -3.90 7.33 2.69
CA LEU A 165 -5.35 7.07 2.67
C LEU A 165 -6.10 7.90 3.72
N PHE A 166 -5.49 8.16 4.87
CA PHE A 166 -6.07 9.05 5.87
C PHE A 166 -6.01 10.51 5.41
N VAL A 167 -4.94 10.92 4.72
CA VAL A 167 -4.85 12.29 4.17
C VAL A 167 -5.95 12.50 3.11
N ILE A 168 -6.21 11.49 2.27
CA ILE A 168 -7.33 11.48 1.32
C ILE A 168 -8.67 11.54 2.06
N ASN A 169 -8.85 10.75 3.13
CA ASN A 169 -10.08 10.79 3.90
C ASN A 169 -10.33 12.16 4.55
N ASP A 170 -9.30 12.88 5.00
CA ASP A 170 -9.53 14.23 5.53
C ASP A 170 -10.15 15.15 4.47
N MET A 171 -9.69 15.05 3.21
CA MET A 171 -10.26 15.86 2.13
C MET A 171 -11.75 15.54 1.92
N LEU A 172 -12.14 14.27 1.99
CA LEU A 172 -13.54 13.85 1.91
C LEU A 172 -14.35 14.35 3.11
N LEU A 173 -13.82 14.18 4.32
CA LEU A 173 -14.50 14.54 5.57
C LEU A 173 -14.65 16.06 5.74
N GLU A 174 -13.70 16.84 5.22
CA GLU A 174 -13.74 18.32 5.28
C GLU A 174 -14.70 18.92 4.28
N ARG A 175 -14.80 18.33 3.08
CA ARG A 175 -15.85 18.68 2.12
C ARG A 175 -17.24 18.33 2.67
N GLY A 176 -17.33 17.31 3.52
CA GLY A 176 -18.57 16.66 3.89
C GLY A 176 -18.84 15.48 2.96
N LEU A 177 -19.35 14.40 3.55
CA LEU A 177 -19.70 13.19 2.80
C LEU A 177 -21.09 13.39 2.18
N GLU A 178 -21.18 13.22 0.87
CA GLU A 178 -22.40 13.41 0.07
C GLU A 178 -23.11 12.08 -0.19
N SER A 179 -22.45 10.94 0.03
CA SER A 179 -23.05 9.62 -0.22
C SER A 179 -22.56 8.51 0.71
N GLU A 180 -23.35 7.44 0.81
CA GLU A 180 -22.95 6.20 1.50
C GLU A 180 -21.71 5.57 0.84
N THR A 181 -21.53 5.73 -0.46
CA THR A 181 -20.33 5.22 -1.16
C THR A 181 -19.05 5.90 -0.65
N GLU A 182 -19.09 7.20 -0.41
CA GLU A 182 -17.96 7.93 0.18
C GLU A 182 -17.74 7.52 1.64
N ARG A 183 -18.82 7.34 2.41
CA ARG A 183 -18.76 6.82 3.77
C ARG A 183 -18.06 5.46 3.83
N ARG A 184 -18.48 4.51 2.97
CA ARG A 184 -17.83 3.20 2.83
C ARG A 184 -16.37 3.33 2.37
N THR A 185 -16.05 4.33 1.55
CA THR A 185 -14.67 4.60 1.11
C THR A 185 -13.78 5.03 2.28
N VAL A 186 -14.25 5.94 3.13
CA VAL A 186 -13.53 6.37 4.35
C VAL A 186 -13.23 5.17 5.26
N VAL A 187 -14.24 4.32 5.51
CA VAL A 187 -14.09 3.09 6.31
C VAL A 187 -13.08 2.12 5.68
N LYS A 188 -13.19 1.85 4.37
CA LYS A 188 -12.24 0.98 3.63
C LYS A 188 -10.81 1.49 3.74
N HIS A 189 -10.60 2.80 3.58
CA HIS A 189 -9.30 3.45 3.71
C HIS A 189 -8.75 3.32 5.13
N ALA A 190 -9.56 3.59 6.15
CA ALA A 190 -9.16 3.47 7.55
C ALA A 190 -8.76 2.04 7.90
N VAL A 191 -9.56 1.03 7.53
CA VAL A 191 -9.26 -0.39 7.75
C VAL A 191 -7.96 -0.80 7.04
N LYS A 192 -7.78 -0.44 5.76
CA LYS A 192 -6.53 -0.68 5.03
C LYS A 192 -5.34 -0.02 5.73
N GLY A 193 -5.54 1.18 6.24
CA GLY A 193 -4.57 1.95 7.01
C GLY A 193 -4.13 1.22 8.28
N ILE A 194 -5.08 0.84 9.12
CA ILE A 194 -4.84 0.12 10.38
C ILE A 194 -4.06 -1.18 10.12
N ILE A 195 -4.50 -1.98 9.14
CA ILE A 195 -3.81 -3.23 8.77
C ILE A 195 -2.38 -2.93 8.34
N GLY A 196 -2.16 -1.93 7.48
CA GLY A 196 -0.82 -1.56 7.02
C GLY A 196 0.12 -1.11 8.14
N TYR A 197 -0.39 -0.39 9.13
CA TYR A 197 0.40 0.02 10.30
C TYR A 197 0.69 -1.14 11.24
N GLY A 198 -0.29 -2.03 11.47
CA GLY A 198 -0.06 -3.23 12.26
C GLY A 198 0.92 -4.19 11.59
N ASP A 199 0.86 -4.32 10.26
CA ASP A 199 1.82 -5.07 9.46
C ASP A 199 3.24 -4.50 9.61
N ALA A 200 3.40 -3.17 9.55
CA ALA A 200 4.69 -2.53 9.79
C ALA A 200 5.21 -2.72 11.23
N LEU A 201 4.31 -2.68 12.22
CA LEU A 201 4.65 -2.92 13.62
C LEU A 201 5.10 -4.37 13.85
N LEU A 202 4.37 -5.35 13.30
CA LEU A 202 4.76 -6.76 13.35
C LEU A 202 6.12 -6.97 12.66
N PHE A 203 6.37 -6.32 11.52
CA PHE A 203 7.66 -6.38 10.85
C PHE A 203 8.79 -5.86 11.73
N ALA A 204 8.61 -4.67 12.29
CA ALA A 204 9.60 -4.04 13.16
C ALA A 204 9.95 -4.97 14.35
N HIS A 205 8.97 -5.69 14.89
CA HIS A 205 9.20 -6.64 15.99
C HIS A 205 9.59 -8.06 15.56
N GLY A 206 9.89 -8.31 14.28
CA GLY A 206 10.27 -9.64 13.78
C GLY A 206 9.12 -10.66 13.82
N GLN A 207 7.88 -10.18 13.85
CA GLN A 207 6.66 -10.98 13.97
C GLN A 207 5.80 -10.97 12.69
N TYR A 208 6.26 -10.35 11.60
CA TYR A 208 5.49 -10.32 10.34
C TYR A 208 5.31 -11.70 9.74
N ASP A 209 4.15 -11.93 9.11
CA ASP A 209 3.84 -13.14 8.37
C ASP A 209 3.06 -12.81 7.09
N TRP A 210 3.13 -13.69 6.09
CA TRP A 210 2.35 -13.53 4.88
C TRP A 210 0.86 -13.84 5.17
N SER A 211 0.53 -14.76 6.07
CA SER A 211 -0.86 -15.06 6.41
C SER A 211 -1.47 -13.94 7.26
N TYR A 212 -2.64 -13.42 6.87
CA TYR A 212 -3.42 -12.50 7.68
C TYR A 212 -3.92 -13.17 8.97
N ALA A 213 -4.30 -14.46 8.91
CA ALA A 213 -4.71 -15.20 10.10
C ALA A 213 -3.55 -15.31 11.10
N GLU A 214 -2.34 -15.59 10.62
CA GLU A 214 -1.15 -15.68 11.46
C GLU A 214 -0.75 -14.31 12.02
N LYS A 215 -0.81 -13.24 11.21
CA LYS A 215 -0.58 -11.87 11.69
C LYS A 215 -1.58 -11.45 12.77
N ARG A 216 -2.86 -11.79 12.61
CA ARG A 216 -3.90 -11.57 13.64
C ARG A 216 -3.51 -12.25 14.95
N ARG A 217 -3.15 -13.54 14.88
CA ARG A 217 -2.72 -14.33 16.05
C ARG A 217 -1.50 -13.71 16.74
N ARG A 218 -0.47 -13.35 15.96
CA ARG A 218 0.77 -12.75 16.49
C ARG A 218 0.53 -11.37 17.10
N MET A 219 -0.31 -10.54 16.48
CA MET A 219 -0.69 -9.23 17.03
C MET A 219 -1.32 -9.36 18.41
N GLN A 220 -2.29 -10.27 18.56
CA GLN A 220 -2.96 -10.50 19.84
C GLN A 220 -2.00 -10.97 20.94
N GLN A 221 -1.07 -11.86 20.58
CA GLN A 221 -0.07 -12.42 21.51
C GLN A 221 1.12 -11.50 21.78
N SER A 222 1.26 -10.40 21.04
CA SER A 222 2.44 -9.54 21.15
C SER A 222 2.46 -8.81 22.50
N PRO A 223 3.52 -8.92 23.31
CA PRO A 223 3.58 -8.24 24.61
C PRO A 223 3.95 -6.76 24.48
N VAL A 224 4.47 -6.34 23.33
CA VAL A 224 4.98 -4.98 23.08
C VAL A 224 3.96 -4.05 22.45
N VAL A 225 2.87 -4.60 21.89
CA VAL A 225 1.83 -3.81 21.24
C VAL A 225 0.80 -3.36 22.27
N PRO A 226 0.46 -2.05 22.34
CA PRO A 226 -0.58 -1.57 23.23
C PRO A 226 -1.93 -2.24 22.97
N GLU A 227 -2.65 -2.59 24.03
CA GLU A 227 -3.89 -3.37 23.93
C GLU A 227 -4.99 -2.64 23.14
N ARG A 228 -5.00 -1.31 23.24
CA ARG A 228 -5.85 -0.45 22.42
C ARG A 228 -5.62 -0.64 20.91
N PHE A 229 -4.37 -0.75 20.48
CA PHE A 229 -4.03 -0.93 19.07
C PHE A 229 -4.29 -2.36 18.60
N LYS A 230 -4.10 -3.36 19.47
CA LYS A 230 -4.50 -4.75 19.17
C LYS A 230 -5.99 -4.86 18.90
N ALA A 231 -6.82 -4.19 19.71
CA ALA A 231 -8.27 -4.15 19.49
C ALA A 231 -8.64 -3.49 18.14
N LEU A 232 -7.96 -2.41 17.76
CA LEU A 232 -8.14 -1.80 16.43
C LEU A 232 -7.73 -2.74 15.29
N TYR A 233 -6.58 -3.40 15.41
CA TYR A 233 -6.09 -4.32 14.40
C TYR A 233 -7.03 -5.51 14.24
N GLU A 234 -7.56 -6.02 15.36
CA GLU A 234 -8.57 -7.07 15.39
C GLU A 234 -9.85 -6.67 14.66
N GLU A 235 -10.42 -5.50 14.97
CA GLU A 235 -11.59 -4.96 14.27
C GLU A 235 -11.33 -4.86 12.76
N ALA A 236 -10.14 -4.38 12.37
CA ALA A 236 -9.75 -4.21 10.98
C ALA A 236 -9.55 -5.55 10.23
N ILE A 237 -8.92 -6.55 10.85
CA ILE A 237 -8.76 -7.88 10.25
C ILE A 237 -10.09 -8.62 10.18
N ALA A 238 -10.93 -8.55 11.21
CA ALA A 238 -12.27 -9.12 11.17
C ALA A 238 -13.08 -8.51 10.02
N PHE A 239 -13.04 -7.18 9.86
CA PHE A 239 -13.66 -6.50 8.72
C PHE A 239 -13.08 -6.95 7.37
N ARG A 240 -11.78 -7.22 7.29
CA ARG A 240 -11.15 -7.70 6.05
C ARG A 240 -11.73 -9.04 5.61
N PHE A 241 -11.99 -9.95 6.53
CA PHE A 241 -12.55 -11.27 6.23
C PHE A 241 -14.05 -11.24 6.06
N ARG A 242 -14.76 -10.50 6.92
CA ARG A 242 -16.22 -10.34 6.94
C ARG A 242 -16.56 -8.85 7.14
N PRO A 243 -16.62 -8.07 6.05
CA PRO A 243 -16.93 -6.65 6.12
C PRO A 243 -18.36 -6.45 6.60
N ASP A 244 -18.51 -5.65 7.66
CA ASP A 244 -19.80 -5.22 8.18
C ASP A 244 -19.82 -3.69 8.29
N TYR A 245 -20.44 -3.05 7.30
CA TYR A 245 -20.56 -1.59 7.24
C TYR A 245 -21.58 -1.05 8.24
N SER A 246 -22.51 -1.88 8.72
CA SER A 246 -23.55 -1.44 9.66
C SER A 246 -22.94 -0.98 11.00
N ARG A 247 -21.84 -1.63 11.42
CA ARG A 247 -21.06 -1.24 12.61
C ARG A 247 -20.49 0.18 12.53
N PHE A 248 -20.34 0.69 11.31
CA PHE A 248 -19.84 2.04 11.06
C PHE A 248 -20.97 3.02 10.72
N ALA A 249 -22.22 2.58 10.55
CA ALA A 249 -23.32 3.44 10.08
C ALA A 249 -23.54 4.68 10.96
N HIS A 250 -23.45 4.51 12.28
CA HIS A 250 -23.69 5.59 13.25
C HIS A 250 -22.41 6.18 13.86
N ARG A 251 -21.24 5.74 13.42
CA ARG A 251 -19.95 6.22 13.95
C ARG A 251 -19.66 7.63 13.43
N ASP A 252 -19.25 8.55 14.29
CA ASP A 252 -18.66 9.81 13.81
C ASP A 252 -17.30 9.50 13.19
N LEU A 253 -17.24 9.52 11.85
CA LEU A 253 -16.02 9.17 11.13
C LEU A 253 -14.93 10.22 11.27
N LYS A 254 -15.28 11.48 11.56
CA LYS A 254 -14.30 12.55 11.78
C LYS A 254 -13.61 12.36 13.12
N LEU A 255 -14.37 12.14 14.19
CA LEU A 255 -13.82 11.84 15.51
C LEU A 255 -13.04 10.51 15.50
N TRP A 256 -13.58 9.49 14.84
CA TRP A 256 -12.89 8.21 14.70
C TRP A 256 -11.55 8.36 13.96
N GLN A 257 -11.50 9.13 12.88
CA GLN A 257 -10.27 9.36 12.14
C GLN A 257 -9.21 10.12 12.95
N LEU A 258 -9.62 11.12 13.74
CA LEU A 258 -8.71 11.81 14.67
C LEU A 258 -8.14 10.84 15.70
N ASP A 259 -8.98 9.97 16.26
CA ASP A 259 -8.55 8.96 17.23
C ASP A 259 -7.55 7.96 16.64
N LEU A 260 -7.82 7.48 15.42
CA LEU A 260 -6.92 6.59 14.71
C LEU A 260 -5.56 7.27 14.50
N ARG A 261 -5.51 8.54 14.10
CA ARG A 261 -4.25 9.25 13.88
C ARG A 261 -3.38 9.34 15.12
N CYS A 262 -3.97 9.55 16.29
CA CYS A 262 -3.22 9.53 17.54
C CYS A 262 -2.50 8.19 17.74
N GLN A 263 -3.22 7.07 17.57
CA GLN A 263 -2.63 5.74 17.74
C GLN A 263 -1.61 5.40 16.63
N LEU A 264 -1.90 5.78 15.40
CA LEU A 264 -1.04 5.49 14.25
C LEU A 264 0.24 6.34 14.25
N SER A 265 0.21 7.55 14.82
CA SER A 265 1.39 8.40 15.02
C SER A 265 2.45 7.67 15.88
N ASP A 266 2.03 7.09 17.01
CA ASP A 266 2.93 6.35 17.90
C ASP A 266 3.51 5.11 17.22
N VAL A 267 2.69 4.38 16.45
CA VAL A 267 3.15 3.23 15.67
C VAL A 267 4.16 3.66 14.60
N HIS A 268 3.89 4.73 13.86
CA HIS A 268 4.80 5.26 12.85
C HIS A 268 6.16 5.57 13.46
N LEU A 269 6.16 6.32 14.56
CA LEU A 269 7.37 6.74 15.24
C LEU A 269 8.15 5.55 15.79
N SER A 270 7.46 4.53 16.34
CA SER A 270 8.07 3.28 16.79
C SER A 270 8.81 2.55 15.67
N VAL A 271 8.18 2.41 14.51
CA VAL A 271 8.81 1.76 13.33
C VAL A 271 9.99 2.59 12.83
N GLU A 272 9.87 3.92 12.79
CA GLU A 272 10.93 4.81 12.34
C GLU A 272 12.14 4.83 13.30
N ARG A 273 11.92 4.73 14.62
CA ARG A 273 13.01 4.57 15.61
C ARG A 273 13.89 3.37 15.27
N GLN A 274 13.28 2.25 14.90
CA GLN A 274 14.00 1.05 14.53
C GLN A 274 14.71 1.21 13.18
N ARG A 275 13.98 1.65 12.14
CA ARG A 275 14.55 1.86 10.80
C ARG A 275 15.77 2.79 10.82
N LEU A 276 15.69 3.88 11.58
CA LEU A 276 16.75 4.88 11.65
C LEU A 276 17.86 4.52 12.63
N GLY A 277 17.65 3.51 13.48
CA GLY A 277 18.56 3.14 14.56
C GLY A 277 18.66 4.23 15.63
N LYS A 278 17.54 4.92 15.92
CA LYS A 278 17.48 6.04 16.86
C LYS A 278 16.33 5.82 17.86
N PRO A 279 16.56 5.16 19.01
CA PRO A 279 15.53 4.89 20.01
C PRO A 279 14.86 6.16 20.56
N GLY A 280 15.62 7.26 20.71
CA GLY A 280 15.13 8.55 21.18
C GLY A 280 14.47 9.43 20.11
N LEU A 281 14.20 8.90 18.90
CA LEU A 281 13.54 9.69 17.86
C LEU A 281 12.16 10.16 18.33
N CYS A 282 11.91 11.44 18.19
CA CYS A 282 10.59 12.06 18.30
C CYS A 282 10.27 12.78 16.99
N TRP A 283 9.12 13.47 16.93
CA TRP A 283 8.75 14.23 15.76
C TRP A 283 9.61 15.49 15.57
N ASP A 284 10.08 16.12 16.66
CA ASP A 284 11.04 17.21 16.56
C ASP A 284 12.36 16.75 15.93
N GLY A 285 12.76 17.39 14.83
CA GLY A 285 13.94 17.04 14.06
C GLY A 285 13.80 15.75 13.24
N TYR A 286 12.57 15.21 13.11
CA TYR A 286 12.32 14.00 12.36
C TYR A 286 12.67 14.17 10.88
N ILE A 287 12.16 15.23 10.22
CA ILE A 287 12.38 15.45 8.78
C ILE A 287 13.88 15.48 8.46
N GLU A 288 14.65 16.24 9.25
CA GLU A 288 16.11 16.32 9.07
C GLU A 288 16.80 14.98 9.26
N THR A 289 16.43 14.25 10.30
CA THR A 289 16.98 12.92 10.57
C THR A 289 16.66 11.95 9.43
N ALA A 290 15.41 11.93 8.97
CA ALA A 290 14.95 11.02 7.92
C ALA A 290 15.65 11.32 6.58
N LEU A 291 15.80 12.60 6.23
CA LEU A 291 16.49 13.03 5.02
C LEU A 291 17.99 12.73 5.08
N SER A 292 18.64 13.02 6.22
CA SER A 292 20.08 12.74 6.40
C SER A 292 20.39 11.24 6.29
N ALA A 293 19.45 10.36 6.65
CA ALA A 293 19.63 8.92 6.50
C ALA A 293 19.74 8.45 5.03
N ASN A 294 19.36 9.28 4.05
CA ASN A 294 19.56 8.99 2.63
C ASN A 294 21.03 8.93 2.22
N LEU A 295 21.94 9.48 3.03
CA LEU A 295 23.39 9.42 2.81
C LEU A 295 23.99 8.04 3.13
N ARG A 296 23.26 7.17 3.84
CA ARG A 296 23.82 5.88 4.29
C ARG A 296 24.03 4.91 3.11
N PRO A 297 25.21 4.26 3.02
CA PRO A 297 25.61 3.46 1.87
C PRO A 297 24.80 2.17 1.66
N GLU A 298 24.09 1.68 2.68
CA GLU A 298 23.17 0.51 2.57
C GLU A 298 22.15 0.63 1.44
N ARG A 299 21.87 1.86 0.97
CA ARG A 299 20.87 2.10 -0.07
C ARG A 299 21.42 1.96 -1.50
N GLN A 300 22.70 2.27 -1.78
CA GLN A 300 23.15 2.49 -3.16
C GLN A 300 24.67 2.37 -3.35
N SER A 301 25.10 1.80 -4.49
CA SER A 301 26.49 1.90 -4.94
C SER A 301 26.88 3.37 -5.20
N LEU A 302 28.13 3.72 -4.91
CA LEU A 302 28.66 5.09 -5.03
C LEU A 302 28.41 5.73 -6.41
N LEU A 303 28.48 4.93 -7.48
CA LEU A 303 28.19 5.37 -8.86
C LEU A 303 26.74 5.83 -9.06
N ARG A 304 25.77 5.17 -8.41
CA ARG A 304 24.35 5.56 -8.49
C ARG A 304 24.08 6.84 -7.70
N GLN A 305 24.79 7.04 -6.59
CA GLN A 305 24.70 8.28 -5.80
C GLN A 305 25.20 9.47 -6.61
N GLY A 306 26.35 9.33 -7.28
CA GLY A 306 26.89 10.37 -8.17
C GLY A 306 25.93 10.74 -9.32
N ALA A 307 25.38 9.74 -10.00
CA ALA A 307 24.41 9.98 -11.08
C ALA A 307 23.11 10.67 -10.59
N ARG A 308 22.68 10.40 -9.35
CA ARG A 308 21.52 11.06 -8.74
C ARG A 308 21.82 12.47 -8.27
N LEU A 309 23.02 12.80 -7.80
CA LEU A 309 23.37 14.18 -7.46
C LEU A 309 23.26 15.11 -8.67
N VAL A 310 23.68 14.62 -9.85
CA VAL A 310 23.59 15.39 -11.09
C VAL A 310 22.14 15.57 -11.56
N ARG A 311 21.28 14.57 -11.35
CA ARG A 311 19.84 14.62 -11.74
C ARG A 311 18.92 15.23 -10.67
N GLY A 312 19.30 15.19 -9.41
CA GLY A 312 18.53 15.62 -8.23
C GLY A 312 18.68 17.11 -7.90
N SER A 313 19.37 17.87 -8.76
CA SER A 313 19.57 19.31 -8.62
C SER A 313 18.28 20.15 -8.69
N ALA A 314 17.14 19.56 -9.08
CA ALA A 314 15.89 20.26 -9.29
C ALA A 314 15.04 20.49 -8.02
N ILE A 315 15.28 19.79 -6.91
CA ILE A 315 14.51 20.01 -5.67
C ILE A 315 15.28 21.01 -4.79
N PRO A 316 14.77 22.22 -4.59
CA PRO A 316 15.38 23.16 -3.66
C PRO A 316 15.29 22.60 -2.24
N ALA A 317 16.42 22.60 -1.53
CA ALA A 317 16.44 22.26 -0.11
C ALA A 317 16.19 23.55 0.71
N PRO A 318 15.31 23.52 1.72
CA PRO A 318 15.14 24.62 2.66
C PRO A 318 16.48 25.08 3.24
N ALA A 319 16.71 26.39 3.31
CA ALA A 319 17.94 26.96 3.87
C ALA A 319 18.11 26.66 5.37
N SER A 320 17.02 26.33 6.05
CA SER A 320 16.97 25.94 7.46
C SER A 320 17.46 24.51 7.72
N LEU A 321 17.60 23.67 6.69
CA LEU A 321 18.11 22.30 6.85
C LEU A 321 19.61 22.29 7.09
N SER A 322 20.07 21.33 7.89
CA SER A 322 21.50 20.98 7.95
C SER A 322 22.04 20.56 6.57
N LEU A 323 23.35 20.73 6.36
CA LEU A 323 24.03 20.33 5.12
C LEU A 323 23.77 18.85 4.77
N ALA A 324 23.80 17.97 5.78
CA ALA A 324 23.54 16.55 5.59
C ALA A 324 22.10 16.28 5.10
N ALA A 325 21.11 16.95 5.69
CA ALA A 325 19.72 16.83 5.27
C ALA A 325 19.50 17.43 3.87
N ALA A 326 20.11 18.57 3.56
CA ALA A 326 20.03 19.18 2.24
C ALA A 326 20.64 18.30 1.12
N LEU A 327 21.77 17.63 1.39
CA LEU A 327 22.32 16.59 0.50
C LEU A 327 21.40 15.38 0.41
N GLY A 328 20.79 14.99 1.54
CA GLY A 328 19.80 13.93 1.62
C GLY A 328 18.55 14.16 0.76
N VAL A 329 18.09 15.41 0.63
CA VAL A 329 17.01 15.82 -0.29
C VAL A 329 17.41 15.52 -1.74
N ARG A 330 18.61 15.97 -2.14
CA ARG A 330 19.11 15.80 -3.52
C ARG A 330 19.34 14.34 -3.89
N LEU A 331 19.87 13.54 -2.96
CA LEU A 331 20.13 12.11 -3.19
C LEU A 331 18.85 11.25 -3.18
N GLY A 332 17.91 11.58 -2.29
CA GLY A 332 16.67 10.84 -2.11
C GLY A 332 15.66 11.08 -3.24
N GLY A 333 15.60 12.31 -3.75
CA GLY A 333 14.61 12.72 -4.75
C GLY A 333 13.19 12.86 -4.17
N PRO A 334 12.18 13.10 -5.02
CA PRO A 334 10.87 13.58 -4.56
C PRO A 334 10.14 12.58 -3.64
N ARG A 335 10.27 11.28 -3.89
CA ARG A 335 9.63 10.23 -3.08
C ARG A 335 10.13 10.20 -1.64
N GLU A 336 11.43 10.42 -1.45
CA GLU A 336 12.04 10.42 -0.12
C GLU A 336 11.68 11.69 0.63
N VAL A 337 11.65 12.84 -0.04
CA VAL A 337 11.14 14.10 0.51
C VAL A 337 9.69 13.95 0.95
N LEU A 338 8.84 13.38 0.10
CA LEU A 338 7.44 13.14 0.39
C LEU A 338 7.26 12.22 1.60
N SER A 339 8.07 11.16 1.70
CA SER A 339 8.04 10.23 2.84
C SER A 339 8.52 10.90 4.14
N ALA A 340 9.52 11.78 4.07
CA ALA A 340 10.03 12.50 5.23
C ALA A 340 9.04 13.57 5.72
N ALA A 341 8.40 14.31 4.81
CA ALA A 341 7.43 15.35 5.16
C ALA A 341 6.07 14.79 5.59
N PHE A 342 5.76 13.52 5.27
CA PHE A 342 4.45 12.91 5.51
C PHE A 342 3.94 13.06 6.96
N PRO A 343 4.72 12.82 8.03
CA PRO A 343 4.21 12.93 9.40
C PRO A 343 3.69 14.33 9.76
N ALA A 344 4.33 15.39 9.26
CA ALA A 344 3.89 16.77 9.47
C ALA A 344 2.57 17.10 8.75
N VAL A 345 2.18 16.27 7.79
CA VAL A 345 0.91 16.38 7.04
C VAL A 345 -0.17 15.49 7.66
N ALA A 346 0.20 14.28 8.07
CA ALA A 346 -0.73 13.26 8.52
C ALA A 346 -1.07 13.33 10.02
N TYR A 347 -0.22 13.94 10.84
CA TYR A 347 -0.41 14.00 12.28
C TYR A 347 -0.48 15.43 12.80
N THR A 348 -1.17 15.61 13.92
CA THR A 348 -1.19 16.89 14.63
C THR A 348 0.10 17.02 15.44
N LEU A 349 1.18 17.43 14.78
CA LEU A 349 2.47 17.70 15.43
C LEU A 349 2.43 19.06 16.14
N PRO A 350 2.79 19.16 17.42
CA PRO A 350 2.84 20.45 18.12
C PRO A 350 3.98 21.35 17.62
N GLU A 351 5.02 20.80 17.01
CA GLU A 351 6.22 21.53 16.59
C GLU A 351 5.99 22.32 15.30
N LEU A 352 6.02 23.67 15.40
CA LEU A 352 5.93 24.56 14.24
C LEU A 352 7.08 24.37 13.24
N ARG A 353 8.25 23.93 13.72
CA ARG A 353 9.44 23.70 12.90
C ARG A 353 9.21 22.63 11.83
N GLU A 354 8.68 21.47 12.19
CA GLU A 354 8.46 20.37 11.25
C GLU A 354 7.41 20.74 10.19
N ARG A 355 6.36 21.47 10.59
CA ARG A 355 5.37 22.00 9.64
C ARG A 355 5.97 23.04 8.70
N GLY A 356 6.86 23.90 9.22
CA GLY A 356 7.63 24.87 8.42
C GLY A 356 8.48 24.19 7.35
N LEU A 357 9.25 23.18 7.74
CA LEU A 357 10.05 22.38 6.81
C LEU A 357 9.18 21.66 5.78
N ALA A 358 8.07 21.05 6.20
CA ALA A 358 7.15 20.37 5.29
C ALA A 358 6.53 21.35 4.29
N ARG A 359 6.14 22.56 4.72
CA ARG A 359 5.63 23.61 3.81
C ARG A 359 6.63 23.94 2.73
N GLU A 360 7.90 24.18 3.09
CA GLU A 360 8.95 24.53 2.12
C GLU A 360 9.27 23.37 1.18
N LEU A 361 9.39 22.14 1.71
CA LEU A 361 9.67 20.94 0.92
C LEU A 361 8.56 20.56 -0.06
N LEU A 362 7.31 20.83 0.31
CA LEU A 362 6.13 20.49 -0.50
C LEU A 362 5.62 21.65 -1.35
N GLY A 363 6.19 22.85 -1.20
CA GLY A 363 5.71 24.06 -1.87
C GLY A 363 4.27 24.42 -1.49
N SER A 364 3.93 24.34 -0.21
CA SER A 364 2.62 24.75 0.31
C SER A 364 2.57 26.26 0.56
N ALA A 365 1.42 26.90 0.33
CA ALA A 365 1.26 28.34 0.50
C ALA A 365 1.35 28.80 1.97
N ASP A 366 0.85 27.99 2.91
CA ASP A 366 0.85 28.32 4.34
C ASP A 366 1.03 27.07 5.24
N LEU A 367 0.94 27.27 6.56
CA LEU A 367 1.12 26.21 7.57
C LEU A 367 -0.20 25.54 8.00
N SER A 368 -1.32 25.90 7.38
CA SER A 368 -2.61 25.29 7.69
C SER A 368 -2.58 23.80 7.34
N PRO A 369 -3.21 22.94 8.15
CA PRO A 369 -3.31 21.51 7.84
C PRO A 369 -3.91 21.24 6.45
N ALA A 370 -4.87 22.06 6.00
CA ALA A 370 -5.52 21.91 4.71
C ALA A 370 -4.58 22.22 3.53
N ALA A 371 -3.82 23.32 3.60
CA ALA A 371 -2.86 23.67 2.56
C ALA A 371 -1.72 22.63 2.48
N LEU A 372 -1.21 22.16 3.62
CA LEU A 372 -0.18 21.12 3.66
C LEU A 372 -0.66 19.80 3.05
N ARG A 373 -1.88 19.37 3.36
CA ARG A 373 -2.47 18.15 2.77
C ARG A 373 -2.67 18.26 1.27
N ARG A 374 -3.15 19.41 0.76
CA ARG A 374 -3.27 19.65 -0.69
C ARG A 374 -1.90 19.63 -1.37
N ALA A 375 -0.91 20.34 -0.85
CA ALA A 375 0.46 20.36 -1.40
C ALA A 375 1.09 18.96 -1.40
N TYR A 376 0.90 18.20 -0.32
CA TYR A 376 1.32 16.80 -0.23
C TYR A 376 0.67 15.94 -1.32
N LEU A 377 -0.66 16.01 -1.48
CA LEU A 377 -1.38 15.20 -2.46
C LEU A 377 -1.07 15.62 -3.92
N ARG A 378 -0.80 16.90 -4.19
CA ARG A 378 -0.28 17.36 -5.50
C ARG A 378 1.05 16.68 -5.82
N THR A 379 1.95 16.64 -4.85
CA THR A 379 3.25 15.96 -4.99
C THR A 379 3.09 14.44 -5.09
N TRP A 380 2.16 13.86 -4.33
CA TRP A 380 1.80 12.44 -4.37
C TRP A 380 1.29 11.99 -5.74
N ARG A 381 0.49 12.82 -6.41
CA ARG A 381 -0.01 12.56 -7.77
C ARG A 381 1.12 12.36 -8.78
N THR A 382 2.20 13.12 -8.65
CA THR A 382 3.32 13.08 -9.61
C THR A 382 4.35 12.03 -9.23
N HIS A 383 4.63 11.86 -7.94
CA HIS A 383 5.79 11.11 -7.47
C HIS A 383 5.46 9.93 -6.57
N GLY A 384 4.30 9.89 -5.93
CA GLY A 384 3.90 8.81 -5.02
C GLY A 384 3.34 7.63 -5.79
N ASP A 385 2.04 7.69 -6.07
CA ASP A 385 1.28 6.64 -6.75
C ASP A 385 0.81 7.12 -8.13
N ILE A 386 1.22 6.38 -9.17
CA ILE A 386 0.87 6.66 -10.56
C ILE A 386 -0.64 6.59 -10.83
N ASN A 387 -1.37 5.81 -10.05
CA ASN A 387 -2.82 5.65 -10.20
C ASN A 387 -3.61 6.71 -9.41
N PHE A 388 -2.93 7.56 -8.64
CA PHE A 388 -3.61 8.53 -7.79
C PHE A 388 -4.40 9.58 -8.59
N ALA A 389 -3.97 9.92 -9.82
CA ALA A 389 -4.73 10.83 -10.68
C ALA A 389 -6.16 10.32 -10.93
N THR A 390 -6.34 9.02 -11.17
CA THR A 390 -7.65 8.39 -11.32
C THR A 390 -8.44 8.39 -10.02
N VAL A 391 -7.77 8.22 -8.87
CA VAL A 391 -8.41 8.30 -7.55
C VAL A 391 -8.95 9.71 -7.28
N VAL A 392 -8.17 10.75 -7.57
CA VAL A 392 -8.58 12.16 -7.46
C VAL A 392 -9.84 12.42 -8.28
N GLN A 393 -9.85 11.98 -9.55
CA GLN A 393 -11.01 12.14 -10.42
C GLN A 393 -12.22 11.37 -9.91
N LYS A 394 -12.05 10.09 -9.53
CA LYS A 394 -13.13 9.23 -9.03
C LYS A 394 -13.78 9.75 -7.74
N LEU A 395 -12.99 10.38 -6.88
CA LEU A 395 -13.46 10.94 -5.60
C LEU A 395 -13.84 12.43 -5.71
N GLY A 396 -13.70 13.03 -6.89
CA GLY A 396 -13.99 14.44 -7.14
C GLY A 396 -13.15 15.38 -6.28
N LEU A 397 -11.90 15.05 -5.96
CA LEU A 397 -11.07 15.85 -5.07
C LEU A 397 -10.45 17.06 -5.79
N THR A 398 -10.53 18.24 -5.17
CA THR A 398 -9.82 19.44 -5.65
C THR A 398 -8.50 19.59 -4.90
N LEU A 399 -7.38 19.54 -5.63
CA LEU A 399 -6.03 19.70 -5.07
C LEU A 399 -5.46 21.11 -5.22
N GLU A 400 -6.09 21.93 -6.06
CA GLU A 400 -5.72 23.34 -6.23
C GLU A 400 -6.25 24.15 -5.05
N GLU A 401 -5.53 25.21 -4.69
CA GLU A 401 -5.99 26.17 -3.70
C GLU A 401 -7.00 27.10 -4.41
N THR A 402 -8.22 27.20 -3.86
CA THR A 402 -9.16 28.21 -4.34
C THR A 402 -8.54 29.59 -4.03
N PRO A 403 -8.41 30.48 -5.04
CA PRO A 403 -7.83 31.81 -4.83
C PRO A 403 -8.60 32.67 -3.83
#